data_AF-A0A0G2JR45-F1
#
_entry.id   AF-A0A0G2JR45-F1
#
_cell.length_a   1.000
_cell.length_b   1.000
_cell.length_c   1.000
_cell.angle_alpha   90.00
_cell.angle_beta   90.00
_cell.angle_gamma   90.00
#
_symmetry.space_group_name_H-M   'P 1'
#
loop_
_entity.id
_entity.type
_entity.pdbx_description
1 polymer ?
#
loop_
_entity_poly.entity_id
_entity_poly.type
_entity_poly.pdbx_seq_one_letter_code
_entity_poly.pdbx_strand_id
1 'polypeptide(L)'
;MARHGPPWSRLDAQQERDVRELVRGVAGLQDEADPNFQLALNFAWSNFRFHRFLDVNSHKIEKTIEGIYEKFVIHSDLSKAASWKRLTEEFLNAPLPSIKEIK
;
A
#
# COMPACT_ATOMS: atom_id res chain seq x y z
N MET A 1 12.09 19.21 29.43
CA MET A 1 11.06 19.76 28.52
C MET A 1 11.17 19.04 27.18
N ALA A 2 10.40 17.97 26.97
CA ALA A 2 10.39 17.26 25.69
C ALA A 2 9.60 18.08 24.67
N ARG A 3 10.26 18.49 23.58
CA ARG A 3 9.60 19.17 22.47
C ARG A 3 8.79 18.12 21.70
N HIS A 4 7.48 18.11 21.91
CA HIS A 4 6.56 17.40 21.01
C HIS A 4 6.56 18.14 19.67
N GLY A 5 7.20 17.54 18.65
CA GLY A 5 7.08 18.00 17.28
C GLY A 5 5.63 17.87 16.78
N PRO A 6 5.26 18.57 15.68
CA PRO A 6 3.91 18.49 15.12
C PRO A 6 3.52 17.03 14.84
N PRO A 7 2.25 16.63 14.99
CA PRO A 7 1.79 15.25 14.74
C PRO A 7 2.20 14.70 13.36
N TRP A 8 2.29 15.59 12.37
CA TRP A 8 2.70 15.30 11.00
C TRP A 8 4.14 14.77 10.91
N SER A 9 5.06 15.21 11.78
CA SER A 9 6.46 14.78 11.70
C SER A 9 6.67 13.31 12.03
N ARG A 10 5.77 12.70 12.81
CA ARG A 10 5.79 11.25 13.11
C ARG A 10 5.27 10.44 11.93
N LEU A 11 4.24 10.92 11.25
CA LEU A 11 3.69 10.29 10.05
C LEU A 11 4.70 10.34 8.91
N ASP A 12 5.36 11.49 8.74
CA ASP A 12 6.43 11.66 7.76
C ASP A 12 7.61 10.71 8.05
N ALA A 13 8.01 10.57 9.31
CA ALA A 13 9.09 9.65 9.69
C ALA A 13 8.73 8.17 9.48
N GLN A 14 7.47 7.78 9.70
CA GLN A 14 7.02 6.41 9.42
C GLN A 14 6.97 6.15 7.92
N GLN A 15 6.39 7.07 7.15
CA GLN A 15 6.36 6.97 5.69
C GLN A 15 7.78 6.86 5.12
N GLU A 16 8.73 7.64 5.64
CA GLU A 16 10.13 7.58 5.20
C GLU A 16 10.81 6.24 5.47
N ARG A 17 10.42 5.55 6.56
CA ARG A 17 10.89 4.19 6.85
C ARG A 17 10.24 3.19 5.89
N ASP A 18 8.94 3.28 5.68
CA ASP A 18 8.19 2.37 4.82
C ASP A 18 8.67 2.44 3.37
N VAL A 19 9.01 3.63 2.87
CA VAL A 19 9.56 3.80 1.51
C VAL A 19 10.97 3.20 1.39
N ARG A 20 11.81 3.27 2.44
CA ARG A 20 13.11 2.57 2.43
C ARG A 20 12.94 1.06 2.44
N GLU A 21 12.01 0.53 3.23
CA GLU A 21 11.69 -0.90 3.22
C GLU A 21 11.13 -1.35 1.86
N LEU A 22 10.32 -0.51 1.20
CA LEU A 22 9.86 -0.77 -0.15
C LEU A 22 11.03 -0.91 -1.13
N VAL A 23 12.02 -0.02 -1.08
CA VAL A 23 13.24 -0.11 -1.91
C VAL A 23 14.01 -1.38 -1.61
N ARG A 24 14.23 -1.72 -0.33
CA ARG A 24 14.90 -2.96 0.09
C ARG A 24 14.19 -4.20 -0.46
N GLY A 25 12.87 -4.27 -0.27
CA GLY A 25 12.06 -5.44 -0.60
C GLY A 25 11.84 -5.64 -2.10
N VAL A 26 11.61 -4.55 -2.86
CA VAL A 26 11.24 -4.63 -4.28
C VAL A 26 12.46 -4.57 -5.20
N ALA A 27 13.42 -3.67 -4.93
CA ALA A 27 14.62 -3.55 -5.75
C ALA A 27 15.76 -4.47 -5.28
N GLY A 28 15.65 -5.07 -4.10
CA GLY A 28 16.67 -5.96 -3.56
C GLY A 28 17.97 -5.25 -3.19
N LEU A 29 17.92 -3.95 -2.90
CA LEU A 29 19.07 -3.14 -2.48
C LEU A 29 19.07 -3.02 -0.95
N GLN A 30 19.93 -3.77 -0.26
CA GLN A 30 19.94 -3.80 1.21
C GLN A 30 20.86 -2.73 1.83
N ASP A 31 21.95 -2.38 1.15
CA ASP A 31 22.92 -1.40 1.64
C ASP A 31 22.47 0.02 1.26
N GLU A 32 22.15 0.84 2.26
CA GLU A 32 21.78 2.25 2.04
C GLU A 32 22.97 3.12 1.58
N ALA A 33 24.20 2.65 1.80
CA ALA A 33 25.41 3.32 1.33
C ALA A 33 25.67 3.07 -0.17
N ASP A 34 25.00 2.09 -0.80
CA ASP A 34 25.05 1.90 -2.24
C ASP A 34 24.41 3.12 -2.95
N PRO A 35 25.12 3.79 -3.87
CA PRO A 35 24.55 4.86 -4.69
C PRO A 35 23.21 4.48 -5.36
N ASN A 36 23.05 3.20 -5.76
CA ASN A 36 21.82 2.71 -6.37
C ASN A 36 20.63 2.76 -5.41
N PHE A 37 20.85 2.57 -4.10
CA PHE A 37 19.80 2.68 -3.10
C PHE A 37 19.27 4.11 -3.05
N GLN A 38 20.16 5.10 -3.01
CA GLN A 38 19.77 6.51 -2.98
C GLN A 38 19.08 6.94 -4.28
N LEU A 39 19.53 6.42 -5.44
CA LEU A 39 18.88 6.67 -6.72
C LEU A 39 17.44 6.10 -6.75
N ALA A 40 17.25 4.85 -6.31
CA ALA A 40 15.94 4.23 -6.24
C ALA A 40 15.00 4.95 -5.26
N LEU A 41 15.52 5.37 -4.11
CA LEU A 41 14.78 6.13 -3.11
C LEU A 41 14.34 7.50 -3.65
N ASN A 42 15.24 8.24 -4.30
CA ASN A 42 14.94 9.53 -4.92
C ASN A 42 13.91 9.39 -6.04
N PHE A 43 14.01 8.33 -6.84
CA PHE A 43 13.02 8.01 -7.86
C PHE A 43 11.63 7.75 -7.25
N ALA A 44 11.54 6.91 -6.21
CA ALA A 44 10.27 6.58 -5.55
C ALA A 44 9.58 7.84 -5.01
N TRP A 45 10.32 8.69 -4.29
CA TRP A 45 9.79 9.95 -3.75
C TRP A 45 9.33 10.92 -4.83
N SER A 46 10.11 11.05 -5.91
CA SER A 46 9.74 11.90 -7.03
C SER A 46 8.47 11.38 -7.70
N ASN A 47 8.35 10.06 -7.87
CA ASN A 47 7.16 9.43 -8.45
C ASN A 47 5.92 9.68 -7.59
N PHE A 48 6.00 9.50 -6.26
CA PHE A 48 4.89 9.76 -5.36
C PHE A 48 4.43 11.22 -5.36
N ARG A 49 5.35 12.18 -5.45
CA ARG A 49 5.00 13.61 -5.44
C ARG A 49 4.43 14.10 -6.76
N PHE A 50 4.78 13.46 -7.87
CA PHE A 50 4.46 13.92 -9.22
C PHE A 50 3.65 12.91 -10.04
N HIS A 51 2.94 11.97 -9.38
CA HIS A 51 2.04 11.07 -10.09
C HIS A 51 0.89 11.85 -10.75
N ARG A 52 0.47 11.43 -11.95
CA ARG A 52 -0.56 12.13 -12.74
C ARG A 52 -1.87 11.36 -12.86
N PHE A 53 -2.04 10.35 -12.02
CA PHE A 53 -3.26 9.54 -11.97
C PHE A 53 -4.40 10.31 -11.30
N LEU A 54 -5.61 10.06 -11.77
CA LEU A 54 -6.83 10.47 -11.06
C LEU A 54 -6.93 9.69 -9.74
N ASP A 55 -7.73 10.22 -8.83
CA ASP A 55 -8.04 9.53 -7.60
C ASP A 55 -8.79 8.20 -7.88
N VAL A 56 -8.71 7.28 -6.92
CA VAL A 56 -9.28 5.94 -7.05
C VAL A 56 -10.80 6.00 -7.20
N ASN A 57 -11.34 5.21 -8.12
CA ASN A 57 -12.78 5.09 -8.34
C ASN A 57 -13.29 3.78 -7.73
N SER A 58 -14.02 3.86 -6.62
CA SER A 58 -14.52 2.69 -5.88
C SER A 58 -15.31 1.73 -6.75
N HIS A 59 -16.27 2.22 -7.55
CA HIS A 59 -17.10 1.40 -8.43
C HIS A 59 -16.30 0.62 -9.48
N LYS A 60 -15.23 1.23 -10.02
CA LYS A 60 -14.32 0.53 -10.94
C LYS A 60 -13.54 -0.57 -10.24
N ILE A 61 -13.13 -0.35 -8.99
CA ILE A 61 -12.41 -1.36 -8.20
C ILE A 61 -13.35 -2.52 -7.82
N GLU A 62 -14.56 -2.23 -7.35
CA GLU A 62 -15.57 -3.26 -7.04
C GLU A 62 -15.87 -4.15 -8.24
N LYS A 63 -16.09 -3.55 -9.43
CA LYS A 63 -16.26 -4.32 -10.68
C LYS A 63 -15.06 -5.20 -11.03
N THR A 64 -13.85 -4.72 -10.74
CA THR A 64 -12.62 -5.51 -11.00
C THR A 64 -12.54 -6.70 -10.05
N ILE A 65 -12.91 -6.51 -8.78
CA ILE A 65 -12.96 -7.58 -7.77
C ILE A 65 -13.97 -8.65 -8.18
N GLU A 66 -15.17 -8.24 -8.59
CA GLU A 66 -16.22 -9.14 -9.09
C GLU A 66 -15.77 -9.89 -10.36
N GLY A 67 -15.18 -9.19 -11.33
CA GLY A 67 -14.68 -9.81 -12.56
C GLY A 67 -13.60 -10.87 -12.32
N ILE A 68 -12.73 -10.70 -11.31
CA ILE A 68 -11.74 -11.72 -10.93
C ILE A 68 -12.43 -12.95 -10.33
N TYR A 69 -13.44 -12.75 -9.47
CA TYR A 69 -14.25 -13.83 -8.93
C TYR A 69 -14.91 -14.65 -10.05
N GLU A 70 -15.62 -13.98 -10.97
CA GLU A 70 -16.28 -14.61 -12.11
C GLU A 70 -15.27 -15.40 -12.95
N LYS A 71 -14.09 -14.81 -13.21
CA LYS A 71 -13.01 -15.49 -13.92
C LYS A 71 -12.62 -16.81 -13.25
N PHE A 72 -12.47 -16.86 -11.92
CA PHE A 72 -12.16 -18.11 -11.22
C PHE A 72 -13.29 -19.14 -11.34
N VAL A 73 -14.55 -18.71 -11.22
CA VAL A 73 -15.72 -19.58 -11.37
C VAL A 73 -15.77 -20.19 -12.78
N ILE A 74 -15.60 -19.36 -13.82
CA ILE A 74 -15.60 -19.81 -15.23
C ILE A 74 -14.51 -20.85 -15.48
N HIS A 75 -13.33 -20.69 -14.87
CA HIS A 75 -12.22 -21.63 -14.98
C HIS A 75 -12.31 -22.80 -13.99
N SER A 76 -13.44 -22.96 -13.29
CA SER A 76 -13.67 -24.03 -12.30
C SER A 76 -12.67 -24.04 -11.14
N ASP A 77 -11.95 -22.95 -10.86
CA ASP A 77 -11.10 -22.79 -9.68
C ASP A 77 -11.96 -22.35 -8.48
N LEU A 78 -12.90 -23.21 -8.09
CA LEU A 78 -13.95 -22.88 -7.11
C LEU A 78 -13.40 -22.60 -5.71
N SER A 79 -12.31 -23.29 -5.32
CA SER A 79 -11.63 -23.04 -4.05
C SER A 79 -11.05 -21.62 -3.99
N LYS A 80 -10.41 -21.18 -5.07
CA LYS A 80 -9.87 -19.82 -5.16
C LYS A 80 -10.98 -18.79 -5.29
N ALA A 81 -12.05 -19.08 -6.04
CA ALA A 81 -13.22 -18.20 -6.13
C ALA A 81 -13.86 -17.93 -4.76
N ALA A 82 -14.11 -18.99 -3.98
CA ALA A 82 -14.66 -18.88 -2.63
C ALA A 82 -13.72 -18.11 -1.69
N SER A 83 -12.42 -18.42 -1.74
CA SER A 83 -11.41 -17.74 -0.92
C SER A 83 -11.30 -16.25 -1.27
N TRP A 84 -11.29 -15.93 -2.57
CA TRP A 84 -11.24 -14.56 -3.08
C TRP A 84 -12.41 -13.74 -2.54
N LYS A 85 -13.65 -14.21 -2.76
CA LYS A 85 -14.86 -13.52 -2.31
C LYS A 85 -14.85 -13.27 -0.80
N ARG A 86 -14.54 -14.31 -0.01
CA ARG A 86 -14.47 -14.22 1.46
C ARG A 86 -13.46 -13.17 1.92
N LEU A 87 -12.23 -13.21 1.39
CA LEU A 87 -11.16 -12.30 1.81
C LEU A 87 -11.45 -10.85 1.42
N THR A 88 -12.02 -10.63 0.22
CA THR A 88 -12.35 -9.28 -0.23
C THR A 88 -13.52 -8.69 0.56
N GLU A 89 -14.55 -9.48 0.86
CA GLU A 89 -15.67 -9.04 1.71
C GLU A 89 -15.22 -8.76 3.15
N GLU A 90 -14.37 -9.62 3.71
CA GLU A 90 -13.80 -9.44 5.05
C GLU A 90 -12.97 -8.15 5.13
N PHE A 91 -12.11 -7.89 4.14
CA PHE A 91 -11.28 -6.68 4.10
C PHE A 91 -12.11 -5.40 3.97
N LEU A 92 -13.12 -5.39 3.08
CA LEU A 92 -13.95 -4.20 2.85
C LEU A 92 -14.84 -3.83 4.05
N ASN A 93 -15.17 -4.81 4.89
CA ASN A 93 -15.96 -4.61 6.10
C ASN A 93 -15.10 -4.47 7.37
N ALA A 94 -13.77 -4.55 7.25
CA ALA A 94 -12.87 -4.37 8.38
C ALA A 94 -12.93 -2.91 8.88
N PRO A 95 -12.86 -2.69 10.20
CA PRO A 95 -12.83 -1.33 10.74
C PRO A 95 -11.59 -0.61 10.22
N LEU A 96 -11.77 0.63 9.76
CA LEU A 96 -10.63 1.48 9.43
C LEU A 96 -9.77 1.65 10.70
N PRO A 97 -8.43 1.55 10.60
CA PRO A 97 -7.54 1.85 11.70
C PRO A 97 -7.91 3.23 12.27
N SER A 98 -8.42 3.26 13.49
CA SER A 98 -8.77 4.52 14.13
C SER A 98 -7.48 5.31 14.32
N ILE A 99 -7.44 6.57 13.85
CA ILE A 99 -6.33 7.51 14.10
C ILE A 99 -6.13 7.78 15.62
N LYS A 100 -6.89 7.13 16.50
CA LYS A 100 -6.94 7.34 17.96
C LYS A 100 -5.85 6.64 18.78
N GLU A 101 -4.92 5.89 18.18
CA GLU A 101 -3.77 5.32 18.90
C GLU A 101 -2.48 6.13 18.72
N ILE A 102 -2.56 7.42 19.00
CA ILE A 102 -1.38 8.23 19.34
C ILE A 102 -1.67 8.88 20.70
N LYS A 103 -1.56 8.08 21.77
CA LYS A 103 -1.40 8.61 23.14
C LYS A 103 0.08 8.85 23.41
#